data_AF-A0A2N3DJI2-F1
#
_entry.id   AF-A0A2N3DJI2-F1
#
_cell.length_a   1.000
_cell.length_b   1.000
_cell.length_c   1.000
_cell.angle_alpha   90.00
_cell.angle_beta   90.00
_cell.angle_gamma   90.00
#
_symmetry.space_group_name_H-M   'P 1'
#
loop_
_entity.id
_entity.type
_entity.pdbx_description
1 polymer ?
#
loop_
_entity_poly.entity_id
_entity_poly.type
_entity_poly.pdbx_seq_one_letter_code
_entity_poly.pdbx_strand_id
1 'polypeptide(L)'
;MSLTTISVRGAREHNLKGIDIDLPRDALIVVTGLSGSGKSSLAFDTIYAEGQRRYVESLSAYARQFLEMMQKPDVEHIDGLSPAISIEQKTTSRNPRSTVATVTEIYDYMRLLWARVGTPFSPATGLPISAQTVSQMVDRVMQLPEGTRLYLLAPVVRGRKGEYRKELAEWQRSGFTRVRIDGEMYPIEEAPALDKKYKHDIEVVVDRIAVKEGIETRLADSFEQALKLAEGLAYVDLADLERVPAKAGTSGSGAHTPETPTVAGVHAQDGGKMKGAGLPPNRIVFSEKFACPVSGFTLEAIEPRLFSFNAPQGACAACDGIGEKQLFDPQ
;
A
#
# COMPACT_ATOMS: atom_id res chain seq x y z
N MET A 1 13.41 -33.12 -40.57
CA MET A 1 12.24 -33.91 -40.10
C MET A 1 12.24 -33.85 -38.59
N SER A 2 11.13 -33.48 -37.96
CA SER A 2 11.01 -33.57 -36.50
C SER A 2 11.12 -35.03 -36.08
N LEU A 3 12.00 -35.32 -35.12
CA LEU A 3 12.07 -36.66 -34.53
C LEU A 3 10.71 -36.99 -33.90
N THR A 4 10.10 -38.08 -34.33
CA THR A 4 8.79 -38.57 -33.87
C THR A 4 8.89 -39.49 -32.66
N THR A 5 10.11 -39.84 -32.26
CA THR A 5 10.40 -40.86 -31.26
C THR A 5 11.52 -40.36 -30.35
N ILE A 6 11.40 -40.66 -29.06
CA ILE A 6 12.48 -40.51 -28.08
C ILE A 6 13.17 -41.87 -27.98
N SER A 7 14.42 -41.94 -28.43
CA SER A 7 15.20 -43.18 -28.45
C SER A 7 16.22 -43.15 -27.34
N VAL A 8 16.05 -44.01 -26.34
CA VAL A 8 16.98 -44.21 -25.23
C VAL A 8 17.81 -45.46 -25.53
N ARG A 9 19.13 -45.34 -25.43
CA ARG A 9 20.07 -46.45 -25.70
C ARG A 9 21.03 -46.67 -24.53
N GLY A 10 21.17 -47.92 -24.12
CA GLY A 10 22.11 -48.36 -23.10
C GLY A 10 21.89 -47.73 -21.73
N ALA A 11 20.64 -47.54 -21.28
CA ALA A 11 20.37 -46.98 -19.97
C ALA A 11 20.73 -47.96 -18.84
N ARG A 12 21.61 -47.54 -17.93
CA ARG A 12 22.21 -48.34 -16.85
C ARG A 12 22.08 -47.70 -15.46
N GLU A 13 21.38 -46.57 -15.36
CA GLU A 13 21.17 -45.88 -14.08
C GLU A 13 20.57 -46.81 -13.02
N HIS A 14 21.18 -46.81 -11.83
CA HIS A 14 20.85 -47.69 -10.70
C HIS A 14 20.80 -49.20 -11.04
N ASN A 15 19.61 -49.76 -11.23
CA ASN A 15 19.40 -51.20 -11.45
C ASN A 15 19.00 -51.53 -12.90
N LEU A 16 18.98 -50.55 -13.80
CA LEU A 16 18.76 -50.76 -15.23
C LEU A 16 19.89 -51.60 -15.82
N LYS A 17 19.55 -52.47 -16.78
CA LYS A 17 20.47 -53.49 -17.33
C LYS A 17 20.95 -53.16 -18.75
N GLY A 18 21.24 -51.89 -19.02
CA GLY A 18 21.62 -51.44 -20.36
C GLY A 18 20.45 -51.54 -21.33
N ILE A 19 19.29 -51.01 -20.94
CA ILE A 19 18.07 -51.16 -21.73
C ILE A 19 18.02 -50.16 -22.89
N ASP A 20 17.49 -50.63 -24.02
CA ASP A 20 17.16 -49.83 -25.19
C ASP A 20 15.64 -49.71 -25.29
N ILE A 21 15.12 -48.49 -25.42
CA ILE A 21 13.69 -48.25 -25.56
C ILE A 21 13.40 -47.09 -26.51
N ASP A 22 12.39 -47.28 -27.35
CA ASP A 22 11.84 -46.25 -28.23
C ASP A 22 10.45 -45.84 -27.73
N LEU A 23 10.30 -44.57 -27.43
CA LEU A 23 9.08 -43.98 -26.88
C LEU A 23 8.44 -43.04 -27.91
N PRO A 24 7.13 -43.17 -28.20
CA PRO A 24 6.46 -42.27 -29.14
C PRO A 24 6.41 -40.85 -28.57
N ARG A 25 6.87 -39.88 -29.34
CA ARG A 25 6.77 -38.47 -28.94
C ARG A 25 5.30 -38.00 -29.01
N ASP A 26 4.98 -36.95 -28.28
CA ASP A 26 3.66 -36.31 -28.25
C ASP A 26 2.51 -37.26 -27.82
N ALA A 27 2.85 -38.28 -27.02
CA ALA A 27 1.91 -39.24 -26.46
C ALA A 27 1.97 -39.25 -24.92
N LEU A 28 0.85 -39.61 -24.29
CA LEU A 28 0.82 -39.90 -22.86
C LEU A 28 1.44 -41.28 -22.62
N ILE A 29 2.70 -41.31 -22.20
CA ILE A 29 3.42 -42.55 -21.89
C ILE A 29 3.26 -42.88 -20.42
N VAL A 30 2.87 -44.12 -20.12
CA VAL A 30 2.75 -44.63 -18.76
C VAL A 30 3.80 -45.72 -18.53
N VAL A 31 4.72 -45.48 -17.59
CA VAL A 31 5.71 -46.47 -17.16
C VAL A 31 5.15 -47.26 -15.97
N THR A 32 4.99 -48.58 -16.13
CA THR A 32 4.39 -49.46 -15.12
C THR A 32 5.28 -50.66 -14.79
N GLY A 33 5.03 -51.31 -13.65
CA GLY A 33 5.83 -52.43 -13.15
C GLY A 33 5.95 -52.48 -11.62
N LEU A 34 6.43 -53.60 -11.08
CA LEU A 34 6.58 -53.85 -9.64
C LEU A 34 7.43 -52.78 -8.93
N SER A 35 7.25 -52.59 -7.62
CA SER A 35 8.14 -51.70 -6.84
C SER A 35 9.59 -52.14 -6.99
N GLY A 36 10.51 -51.19 -7.18
CA GLY A 36 11.94 -51.48 -7.42
C GLY A 36 12.30 -51.99 -8.82
N SER A 37 11.37 -52.09 -9.78
CA SER A 37 11.66 -52.52 -11.16
C SER A 37 12.50 -51.54 -12.01
N GLY A 38 12.90 -50.38 -11.47
CA GLY A 38 13.68 -49.37 -12.21
C GLY A 38 12.85 -48.31 -12.93
N LYS A 39 11.53 -48.22 -12.67
CA LYS A 39 10.65 -47.20 -13.28
C LYS A 39 11.14 -45.77 -13.02
N SER A 40 11.42 -45.45 -11.76
CA SER A 40 11.92 -44.12 -11.37
C SER A 40 13.31 -43.87 -11.94
N SER A 41 14.16 -44.91 -11.97
CA SER A 41 15.50 -44.84 -12.57
C SER A 41 15.46 -44.50 -14.05
N LEU A 42 14.53 -45.09 -14.80
CA LEU A 42 14.32 -44.74 -16.21
C LEU A 42 13.69 -43.35 -16.38
N ALA A 43 12.59 -43.06 -15.69
CA ALA A 43 11.82 -41.83 -15.91
C ALA A 43 12.49 -40.58 -15.33
N PHE A 44 12.89 -40.61 -14.07
CA PHE A 44 13.44 -39.45 -13.35
C PHE A 44 14.97 -39.39 -13.46
N ASP A 45 15.64 -40.48 -13.10
CA ASP A 45 17.11 -40.46 -12.97
C ASP A 45 17.83 -40.54 -14.32
N THR A 46 17.15 -41.01 -15.39
CA THR A 46 17.72 -41.07 -16.76
C THR A 46 17.09 -40.03 -17.69
N ILE A 47 15.81 -40.19 -18.05
CA ILE A 47 15.16 -39.37 -19.09
C ILE A 47 15.00 -37.91 -18.65
N TYR A 48 14.42 -37.67 -17.47
CA TYR A 48 14.25 -36.32 -16.94
C TYR A 48 15.59 -35.65 -16.63
N ALA A 49 16.50 -36.37 -15.95
CA ALA A 49 17.83 -35.85 -15.62
C ALA A 49 18.59 -35.39 -16.88
N GLU A 50 18.61 -36.20 -17.94
CA GLU A 50 19.27 -35.85 -19.20
C GLU A 50 18.56 -34.69 -19.92
N GLY A 51 17.22 -34.65 -19.87
CA GLY A 51 16.42 -33.59 -20.48
C GLY A 51 16.63 -32.24 -19.79
N GLN A 52 16.68 -32.23 -18.47
CA GLN A 52 17.00 -31.04 -17.67
C GLN A 52 18.45 -30.60 -17.91
N ARG A 53 19.41 -31.53 -17.88
CA ARG A 53 20.82 -31.24 -18.09
C ARG A 53 21.07 -30.56 -19.44
N ARG A 54 20.55 -31.12 -20.53
CA ARG A 54 20.68 -30.55 -21.89
C ARG A 54 20.06 -29.16 -22.00
N TYR A 55 18.91 -28.96 -21.36
CA TYR A 55 18.26 -27.65 -21.35
C TYR A 55 19.09 -26.60 -20.61
N VAL A 56 19.55 -26.90 -19.40
CA VAL A 56 20.38 -25.97 -18.60
C VAL A 56 21.71 -25.68 -19.28
N GLU A 57 22.30 -26.67 -19.98
CA GLU A 57 23.56 -26.52 -20.72
C GLU A 57 23.45 -25.51 -21.88
N SER A 58 22.23 -25.29 -22.38
CA SER A 58 21.93 -24.32 -23.43
C SER A 58 21.71 -22.88 -22.92
N LEU A 59 21.44 -22.69 -21.62
CA LEU A 59 21.02 -21.39 -21.08
C LEU A 59 22.14 -20.35 -21.01
N SER A 60 23.36 -20.75 -20.61
CA SER A 60 24.51 -19.84 -20.60
C SER A 60 25.83 -20.61 -20.56
N ALA A 61 26.90 -19.98 -21.05
CA ALA A 61 28.27 -20.52 -20.96
C ALA A 61 28.73 -20.69 -19.49
N TYR A 62 28.26 -19.82 -18.59
CA TYR A 62 28.54 -19.90 -17.15
C TYR A 62 27.81 -21.08 -16.49
N ALA A 63 26.54 -21.34 -16.85
CA ALA A 63 25.79 -22.47 -16.32
C ALA A 63 26.44 -23.82 -16.63
N ARG A 64 27.16 -23.94 -17.76
CA ARG A 64 27.92 -25.15 -18.10
C ARG A 64 28.98 -25.50 -17.06
N GLN A 65 29.66 -24.51 -16.48
CA GLN A 65 30.67 -24.72 -15.44
C GLN A 65 30.06 -25.33 -14.16
N PHE A 66 28.80 -25.00 -13.85
CA PHE A 66 28.08 -25.56 -12.70
C PHE A 66 27.49 -26.95 -12.98
N LEU A 67 27.16 -27.23 -14.24
CA LEU A 67 26.65 -28.53 -14.67
C LEU A 67 27.70 -29.64 -14.68
N GLU A 68 28.99 -29.31 -14.80
CA GLU A 68 30.07 -30.30 -14.66
C GLU A 68 30.11 -30.93 -13.26
N MET A 69 29.50 -30.29 -12.25
CA MET A 69 29.33 -30.84 -10.90
C MET A 69 28.08 -31.74 -10.75
N MET A 70 27.15 -31.72 -11.71
CA MET A 70 26.01 -32.65 -11.71
C MET A 70 26.45 -33.99 -12.31
N GLN A 71 26.12 -35.08 -11.62
CA GLN A 71 26.35 -36.42 -12.17
C GLN A 71 25.53 -36.60 -13.45
N LYS A 72 26.22 -36.92 -14.55
CA LYS A 72 25.58 -37.33 -15.79
C LYS A 72 24.95 -38.72 -15.57
N PRO A 73 23.72 -38.94 -16.02
CA PRO A 73 23.11 -40.26 -15.92
C PRO A 73 23.89 -41.29 -16.74
N ASP A 74 23.96 -42.54 -16.27
CA ASP A 74 24.60 -43.64 -16.98
C ASP A 74 23.69 -44.14 -18.11
N VAL A 75 23.84 -43.51 -19.26
CA VAL A 75 23.17 -43.84 -20.52
C VAL A 75 24.15 -43.62 -21.67
N GLU A 76 24.11 -44.46 -22.70
CA GLU A 76 25.01 -44.30 -23.85
C GLU A 76 24.59 -43.11 -24.71
N HIS A 77 23.30 -43.06 -25.05
CA HIS A 77 22.76 -41.97 -25.84
C HIS A 77 21.25 -41.85 -25.70
N ILE A 78 20.75 -40.62 -25.82
CA ILE A 78 19.31 -40.34 -25.94
C ILE A 78 19.08 -39.38 -27.10
N ASP A 79 18.24 -39.77 -28.05
CA ASP A 79 17.80 -38.93 -29.17
C ASP A 79 16.34 -38.48 -29.00
N GLY A 80 15.98 -37.35 -29.62
CA GLY A 80 14.59 -36.86 -29.64
C GLY A 80 14.09 -36.27 -28.32
N LEU A 81 14.97 -36.10 -27.33
CA LEU A 81 14.61 -35.61 -26.00
C LEU A 81 14.25 -34.12 -26.01
N SER A 82 13.12 -33.77 -25.40
CA SER A 82 12.70 -32.37 -25.20
C SER A 82 13.16 -31.86 -23.82
N PRO A 83 13.19 -30.54 -23.59
CA PRO A 83 13.34 -30.00 -22.23
C PRO A 83 12.33 -30.66 -21.29
N ALA A 84 12.82 -31.25 -20.21
CA ALA A 84 12.02 -32.07 -19.30
C ALA A 84 11.68 -31.30 -18.02
N ILE A 85 10.47 -31.51 -17.51
CA ILE A 85 9.98 -30.95 -16.24
C ILE A 85 9.50 -32.13 -15.39
N SER A 86 9.98 -32.22 -14.15
CA SER A 86 9.52 -33.21 -13.18
C SER A 86 8.37 -32.62 -12.36
N ILE A 87 7.29 -33.40 -12.22
CA ILE A 87 6.17 -33.10 -11.33
C ILE A 87 6.10 -34.25 -10.32
N GLU A 88 6.64 -34.01 -9.13
CA GLU A 88 6.74 -34.99 -8.04
C GLU A 88 5.92 -34.55 -6.83
N GLN A 89 5.49 -35.53 -6.01
CA GLN A 89 4.86 -35.27 -4.72
C GLN A 89 5.89 -34.96 -3.59
N LYS A 90 7.10 -34.50 -3.94
CA LYS A 90 8.04 -34.00 -2.92
C LYS A 90 7.49 -32.69 -2.39
N THR A 91 7.26 -32.62 -1.08
CA THR A 91 6.79 -31.39 -0.44
C THR A 91 7.78 -30.27 -0.71
N THR A 92 7.36 -29.31 -1.53
CA THR A 92 8.04 -28.02 -1.72
C THR A 92 8.09 -27.32 -0.36
N SER A 93 9.32 -27.06 0.12
CA SER A 93 9.72 -26.15 1.20
C SER A 93 8.65 -25.79 2.25
N ARG A 94 8.86 -26.18 3.51
CA ARG A 94 8.07 -25.76 4.68
C ARG A 94 8.39 -24.31 5.10
N ASN A 95 8.46 -23.38 4.15
CA ASN A 95 8.65 -21.97 4.48
C ASN A 95 7.32 -21.41 5.04
N PRO A 96 7.27 -20.93 6.29
CA PRO A 96 6.06 -20.40 6.90
C PRO A 96 5.49 -19.17 6.16
N ARG A 97 6.32 -18.50 5.34
CA ARG A 97 5.92 -17.37 4.50
C ARG A 97 5.46 -17.76 3.10
N SER A 98 5.40 -19.07 2.80
CA SER A 98 4.90 -19.57 1.51
C SER A 98 3.47 -20.08 1.69
N THR A 99 2.55 -19.50 0.94
CA THR A 99 1.14 -19.90 0.91
C THR A 99 0.79 -20.51 -0.45
N VAL A 100 -0.38 -21.13 -0.56
CA VAL A 100 -0.90 -21.62 -1.86
C VAL A 100 -0.94 -20.50 -2.90
N ALA A 101 -1.31 -19.29 -2.48
CA ALA A 101 -1.46 -18.15 -3.38
C ALA A 101 -0.10 -17.56 -3.83
N THR A 102 0.96 -17.68 -3.02
CA THR A 102 2.31 -17.29 -3.46
C THR A 102 2.94 -18.33 -4.37
N VAL A 103 2.67 -19.63 -4.15
CA VAL A 103 3.18 -20.72 -5.02
C VAL A 103 2.53 -20.69 -6.40
N THR A 104 1.24 -20.34 -6.48
CA THR A 104 0.50 -20.23 -7.74
C THR A 104 0.60 -18.86 -8.39
N GLU A 105 1.38 -17.93 -7.82
CA GLU A 105 1.50 -16.52 -8.24
C GLU A 105 0.18 -15.72 -8.24
N ILE A 106 -0.95 -16.32 -7.84
CA ILE A 106 -2.25 -15.64 -7.74
C ILE A 106 -2.14 -14.42 -6.84
N TYR A 107 -1.41 -14.53 -5.72
CA TYR A 107 -1.21 -13.41 -4.82
C TYR A 107 -0.52 -12.23 -5.50
N ASP A 108 0.42 -12.48 -6.42
CA ASP A 108 1.14 -11.42 -7.12
C ASP A 108 0.21 -10.61 -8.01
N TYR A 109 -0.73 -11.27 -8.69
CA TYR A 109 -1.81 -10.61 -9.44
C TYR A 109 -2.77 -9.86 -8.52
N MET A 110 -3.13 -10.43 -7.37
CA MET A 110 -4.00 -9.75 -6.40
C MET A 110 -3.36 -8.46 -5.88
N ARG A 111 -2.05 -8.47 -5.56
CA ARG A 111 -1.32 -7.26 -5.16
C ARG A 111 -1.36 -6.18 -6.23
N LEU A 112 -1.18 -6.57 -7.50
CA LEU A 112 -1.27 -5.65 -8.61
C LEU A 112 -2.69 -5.09 -8.77
N LEU A 113 -3.71 -5.95 -8.65
CA LEU A 113 -5.11 -5.56 -8.71
C LEU A 113 -5.44 -4.54 -7.61
N TRP A 114 -5.15 -4.85 -6.35
CA TRP A 114 -5.39 -3.93 -5.23
C TRP A 114 -4.63 -2.63 -5.38
N ALA A 115 -3.41 -2.66 -5.90
CA ALA A 115 -2.65 -1.44 -6.11
C ALA A 115 -3.23 -0.53 -7.21
N ARG A 116 -3.82 -1.12 -8.25
CA ARG A 116 -4.30 -0.38 -9.42
C ARG A 116 -5.73 0.14 -9.28
N VAL A 117 -6.61 -0.65 -8.67
CA VAL A 117 -8.05 -0.31 -8.60
C VAL A 117 -8.60 -0.27 -7.17
N GLY A 118 -7.78 -0.63 -6.17
CA GLY A 118 -8.19 -0.59 -4.78
C GLY A 118 -8.44 0.85 -4.31
N THR A 119 -9.62 1.09 -3.75
CA THR A 119 -9.89 2.31 -3.00
C THR A 119 -9.40 2.12 -1.58
N PRO A 120 -8.42 2.90 -1.07
CA PRO A 120 -7.98 2.79 0.31
C PRO A 120 -9.02 3.41 1.24
N PHE A 121 -9.13 2.85 2.44
CA PHE A 121 -10.03 3.35 3.48
C PHE A 121 -9.24 3.60 4.76
N SER A 122 -9.66 4.60 5.54
CA SER A 122 -9.06 4.83 6.87
C SER A 122 -9.51 3.75 7.85
N PRO A 123 -8.59 3.08 8.56
CA PRO A 123 -8.95 2.12 9.60
C PRO A 123 -9.71 2.76 10.79
N ALA A 124 -9.50 4.06 11.03
CA ALA A 124 -10.10 4.77 12.16
C ALA A 124 -11.54 5.25 11.87
N THR A 125 -11.83 5.63 10.63
CA THR A 125 -13.13 6.24 10.26
C THR A 125 -13.93 5.46 9.23
N GLY A 126 -13.31 4.51 8.51
CA GLY A 126 -13.95 3.77 7.43
C GLY A 126 -14.22 4.59 6.16
N LEU A 127 -13.77 5.85 6.10
CA LEU A 127 -13.99 6.71 4.94
C LEU A 127 -12.90 6.50 3.87
N PRO A 128 -13.25 6.67 2.57
CA PRO A 128 -12.30 6.52 1.49
C PRO A 128 -11.23 7.60 1.57
N ILE A 129 -10.00 7.19 1.28
CA ILE A 129 -8.83 8.06 1.22
C ILE A 129 -8.51 8.31 -0.25
N SER A 130 -8.32 9.56 -0.63
CA SER A 130 -7.92 9.93 -1.99
C SER A 130 -6.73 10.87 -1.95
N ALA A 131 -5.74 10.59 -2.79
CA ALA A 131 -4.75 11.59 -3.16
C ALA A 131 -5.42 12.58 -4.12
N GLN A 132 -5.19 13.87 -3.92
CA GLN A 132 -5.72 14.94 -4.77
C GLN A 132 -4.55 15.73 -5.34
N THR A 133 -4.62 16.07 -6.62
CA THR A 133 -3.68 17.01 -7.24
C THR A 133 -4.01 18.43 -6.82
N VAL A 134 -3.03 19.34 -6.82
CA VAL A 134 -3.26 20.76 -6.50
C VAL A 134 -4.40 21.34 -7.35
N SER A 135 -4.46 21.02 -8.65
CA SER A 135 -5.57 21.44 -9.52
C SER A 135 -6.94 21.01 -8.98
N GLN A 136 -7.10 19.74 -8.57
CA GLN A 136 -8.34 19.24 -7.98
C GLN A 136 -8.67 19.91 -6.64
N MET A 137 -7.65 20.27 -5.84
CA MET A 137 -7.85 21.01 -4.60
C MET A 137 -8.39 22.42 -4.89
N VAL A 138 -7.79 23.11 -5.85
CA VAL A 138 -8.23 24.44 -6.32
C VAL A 138 -9.65 24.37 -6.86
N ASP A 139 -9.95 23.43 -7.77
CA ASP A 139 -11.28 23.25 -8.34
C ASP A 139 -12.34 23.05 -7.26
N ARG A 140 -12.02 22.27 -6.22
CA ARG A 140 -12.92 22.03 -5.10
C ARG A 140 -13.15 23.27 -4.23
N VAL A 141 -12.15 24.11 -4.06
CA VAL A 141 -12.31 25.40 -3.35
C VAL A 141 -13.12 26.39 -4.18
N MET A 142 -12.91 26.42 -5.50
CA MET A 142 -13.64 27.29 -6.42
C MET A 142 -15.13 26.93 -6.58
N GLN A 143 -15.56 25.74 -6.15
CA GLN A 143 -16.97 25.36 -6.06
C GLN A 143 -17.72 26.03 -4.89
N LEU A 144 -17.01 26.67 -3.95
CA LEU A 144 -17.64 27.39 -2.85
C LEU A 144 -18.28 28.70 -3.35
N PRO A 145 -19.31 29.22 -2.66
CA PRO A 145 -19.97 30.46 -3.05
C PRO A 145 -18.99 31.64 -3.16
N GLU A 146 -19.19 32.50 -4.15
CA GLU A 146 -18.40 33.71 -4.32
C GLU A 146 -18.46 34.59 -3.05
N GLY A 147 -17.32 35.15 -2.67
CA GLY A 147 -17.17 35.97 -1.47
C GLY A 147 -16.81 35.18 -0.20
N THR A 148 -16.88 33.84 -0.22
CA THR A 148 -16.52 33.01 0.93
C THR A 148 -15.07 33.25 1.35
N ARG A 149 -14.84 33.65 2.59
CA ARG A 149 -13.49 33.85 3.14
C ARG A 149 -12.94 32.56 3.72
N LEU A 150 -11.67 32.29 3.44
CA LEU A 150 -10.98 31.04 3.73
C LEU A 150 -9.63 31.33 4.39
N TYR A 151 -9.26 30.48 5.33
CA TYR A 151 -7.87 30.33 5.77
C TYR A 151 -7.30 29.05 5.19
N LEU A 152 -6.22 29.17 4.43
CA LEU A 152 -5.42 28.02 4.02
C LEU A 152 -4.33 27.79 5.06
N LEU A 153 -4.31 26.58 5.61
CA LEU A 153 -3.51 26.23 6.77
C LEU A 153 -2.67 24.99 6.48
N ALA A 154 -1.43 25.00 6.93
CA ALA A 154 -0.51 23.88 6.82
C ALA A 154 -0.34 23.23 8.20
N PRO A 155 -0.85 21.99 8.42
CA PRO A 155 -0.77 21.31 9.72
C PRO A 155 0.60 20.68 9.96
N VAL A 156 1.56 21.52 10.33
CA VAL A 156 2.97 21.18 10.55
C VAL A 156 3.21 20.30 11.77
N VAL A 157 2.41 20.44 12.83
CA VAL A 157 2.49 19.59 14.03
C VAL A 157 1.10 19.09 14.39
N ARG A 158 0.99 17.77 14.63
CA ARG A 158 -0.29 17.10 14.94
C ARG A 158 -0.14 16.13 16.09
N GLY A 159 -0.70 16.46 17.26
CA GLY A 159 -0.76 15.60 18.44
C GLY A 159 0.60 15.13 18.96
N ARG A 160 1.66 15.93 18.72
CA ARG A 160 3.04 15.61 19.11
C ARG A 160 3.48 16.46 20.29
N LYS A 161 4.35 15.90 21.12
CA LYS A 161 4.90 16.59 22.29
C LYS A 161 6.15 17.38 21.92
N GLY A 162 6.24 18.63 22.35
CA GLY A 162 7.40 19.47 22.07
C GLY A 162 7.16 20.94 22.41
N GLU A 163 8.25 21.71 22.56
CA GLU A 163 8.18 23.16 22.81
C GLU A 163 8.16 23.99 21.51
N TYR A 164 8.55 23.40 20.37
CA TYR A 164 8.50 23.96 19.01
C TYR A 164 9.06 25.38 18.79
N ARG A 165 9.89 25.89 19.71
CA ARG A 165 10.45 27.26 19.64
C ARG A 165 11.35 27.49 18.42
N LYS A 166 12.14 26.48 18.02
CA LYS A 166 13.06 26.61 16.89
C LYS A 166 12.28 26.65 15.58
N GLU A 167 11.27 25.81 15.49
CA GLU A 167 10.36 25.66 14.36
C GLU A 167 9.53 26.93 14.16
N LEU A 168 8.96 27.50 15.24
CA LEU A 168 8.26 28.80 15.19
C LEU A 168 9.16 29.92 14.67
N ALA A 169 10.41 29.99 15.14
CA ALA A 169 11.38 30.99 14.66
C ALA A 169 11.78 30.77 13.19
N GLU A 170 11.83 29.52 12.72
CA GLU A 170 12.11 29.18 11.32
C GLU A 170 10.95 29.58 10.40
N TRP A 171 9.70 29.33 10.80
CA TRP A 171 8.53 29.77 10.05
C TRP A 171 8.42 31.29 10.01
N GLN A 172 8.75 31.98 11.11
CA GLN A 172 8.84 33.44 11.12
C GLN A 172 9.88 33.97 10.13
N ARG A 173 11.09 33.39 10.11
CA ARG A 173 12.14 33.75 9.14
C ARG A 173 11.73 33.46 7.70
N SER A 174 10.88 32.45 7.49
CA SER A 174 10.31 32.09 6.19
C SER A 174 9.19 33.04 5.76
N GLY A 175 8.86 34.05 6.57
CA GLY A 175 7.89 35.10 6.24
C GLY A 175 6.46 34.83 6.71
N PHE A 176 6.20 33.72 7.39
CA PHE A 176 4.88 33.46 7.98
C PHE A 176 4.65 34.38 9.18
N THR A 177 3.45 34.92 9.30
CA THR A 177 3.12 35.90 10.35
C THR A 177 2.18 35.34 11.42
N ARG A 178 1.40 34.31 11.09
CA ARG A 178 0.36 33.76 11.97
C ARG A 178 0.43 32.24 12.04
N VAL A 179 0.15 31.72 13.22
CA VAL A 179 0.00 30.29 13.51
C VAL A 179 -1.27 30.06 14.32
N ARG A 180 -1.86 28.89 14.16
CA ARG A 180 -2.87 28.36 15.07
C ARG A 180 -2.24 27.31 15.95
N ILE A 181 -2.30 27.50 17.26
CA ILE A 181 -1.77 26.58 18.25
C ILE A 181 -2.94 26.13 19.13
N ASP A 182 -3.17 24.82 19.21
CA ASP A 182 -4.23 24.20 20.00
C ASP A 182 -5.63 24.82 19.77
N GLY A 183 -5.88 25.25 18.53
CA GLY A 183 -7.14 25.84 18.09
C GLY A 183 -7.23 27.37 18.17
N GLU A 184 -6.26 28.04 18.81
CA GLU A 184 -6.23 29.50 18.95
C GLU A 184 -5.21 30.16 18.03
N MET A 185 -5.57 31.31 17.46
CA MET A 185 -4.76 32.02 16.47
C MET A 185 -3.83 33.04 17.12
N TYR A 186 -2.53 32.89 16.90
CA TYR A 186 -1.48 33.76 17.43
C TYR A 186 -0.67 34.38 16.29
N PRO A 187 -0.25 35.66 16.40
CA PRO A 187 0.94 36.14 15.71
C PRO A 187 2.13 35.28 16.13
N ILE A 188 3.03 34.91 15.20
CA ILE A 188 4.18 34.04 15.56
C ILE A 188 5.07 34.68 16.62
N GLU A 189 5.19 36.01 16.62
CA GLU A 189 5.94 36.78 17.61
C GLU A 189 5.38 36.69 19.04
N GLU A 190 4.07 36.53 19.14
CA GLU A 190 3.32 36.48 20.41
C GLU A 190 2.90 35.04 20.76
N ALA A 191 3.46 34.03 20.06
CA ALA A 191 3.11 32.65 20.28
C ALA A 191 3.49 32.23 21.72
N PRO A 192 2.56 31.60 22.47
CA PRO A 192 2.82 31.19 23.84
C PRO A 192 3.93 30.13 23.90
N ALA A 193 4.68 30.11 25.02
CA ALA A 193 5.67 29.08 25.26
C ALA A 193 4.98 27.73 25.50
N LEU A 194 5.20 26.76 24.61
CA LEU A 194 4.60 25.43 24.68
C LEU A 194 5.37 24.51 25.64
N ASP A 195 4.63 23.67 26.37
CA ASP A 195 5.22 22.73 27.33
C ASP A 195 5.52 21.39 26.65
N LYS A 196 6.82 21.04 26.65
CA LYS A 196 7.37 19.76 26.18
C LYS A 196 6.60 18.51 26.64
N LYS A 197 5.89 18.54 27.79
CA LYS A 197 5.20 17.36 28.34
C LYS A 197 3.86 17.08 27.67
N TYR A 198 3.22 18.10 27.12
CA TYR A 198 1.88 18.02 26.53
C TYR A 198 1.95 17.88 25.01
N LYS A 199 0.87 17.34 24.44
CA LYS A 199 0.72 17.21 22.99
C LYS A 199 0.13 18.52 22.48
N HIS A 200 0.68 19.01 21.38
CA HIS A 200 0.23 20.24 20.73
C HIS A 200 -0.14 19.98 19.27
N ASP A 201 -1.10 20.77 18.79
CA ASP A 201 -1.46 20.88 17.37
C ASP A 201 -1.06 22.29 16.88
N ILE A 202 -0.20 22.35 15.86
CA ILE A 202 0.27 23.61 15.29
C ILE A 202 0.00 23.62 13.79
N GLU A 203 -0.68 24.67 13.34
CA GLU A 203 -1.05 24.88 11.95
C GLU A 203 -0.58 26.27 11.52
N VAL A 204 0.28 26.36 10.51
CA VAL A 204 0.77 27.64 9.99
C VAL A 204 -0.26 28.22 9.03
N VAL A 205 -0.55 29.51 9.16
CA VAL A 205 -1.44 30.21 8.22
C VAL A 205 -0.66 30.57 6.98
N VAL A 206 -0.97 29.92 5.86
CA VAL A 206 -0.27 30.11 4.59
C VAL A 206 -0.88 31.28 3.82
N ASP A 207 -2.21 31.31 3.68
CA ASP A 207 -2.89 32.44 3.04
C ASP A 207 -4.29 32.66 3.64
N ARG A 208 -4.79 33.89 3.47
CA ARG A 208 -6.17 34.29 3.74
C ARG A 208 -6.78 34.78 2.42
N ILE A 209 -7.71 34.00 1.90
CA ILE A 209 -8.25 34.18 0.55
C ILE A 209 -9.77 34.39 0.65
N ALA A 210 -10.34 35.15 -0.29
CA ALA A 210 -11.78 35.21 -0.51
C ALA A 210 -12.07 34.65 -1.90
N VAL A 211 -13.02 33.72 -2.01
CA VAL A 211 -13.36 33.06 -3.28
C VAL A 211 -13.92 34.09 -4.26
N LYS A 212 -13.27 34.24 -5.42
CA LYS A 212 -13.62 35.14 -6.53
C LYS A 212 -13.09 34.52 -7.83
N GLU A 213 -13.66 34.89 -8.97
CA GLU A 213 -13.07 34.49 -10.25
C GLU A 213 -11.65 35.06 -10.42
N GLY A 214 -10.72 34.27 -10.97
CA GLY A 214 -9.36 34.70 -11.27
C GLY A 214 -8.33 34.53 -10.15
N ILE A 215 -8.69 33.91 -9.02
CA ILE A 215 -7.76 33.63 -7.90
C ILE A 215 -7.10 32.25 -7.99
N GLU A 216 -7.35 31.47 -9.02
CA GLU A 216 -7.00 30.05 -9.14
C GLU A 216 -5.48 29.84 -9.06
N THR A 217 -4.72 30.70 -9.76
CA THR A 217 -3.24 30.69 -9.73
C THR A 217 -2.70 30.98 -8.33
N ARG A 218 -3.24 31.99 -7.64
CA ARG A 218 -2.85 32.30 -6.26
C ARG A 218 -3.20 31.16 -5.30
N LEU A 219 -4.37 30.55 -5.47
CA LEU A 219 -4.78 29.38 -4.68
C LEU A 219 -3.83 28.21 -4.91
N ALA A 220 -3.45 27.94 -6.15
CA ALA A 220 -2.49 26.88 -6.50
C ALA A 220 -1.13 27.10 -5.82
N ASP A 221 -0.55 28.30 -5.93
CA ASP A 221 0.72 28.65 -5.29
C ASP A 221 0.65 28.48 -3.77
N SER A 222 -0.48 28.88 -3.18
CA SER A 222 -0.71 28.76 -1.73
C SER A 222 -0.86 27.29 -1.30
N PHE A 223 -1.53 26.46 -2.10
CA PHE A 223 -1.63 25.02 -1.86
C PHE A 223 -0.26 24.36 -1.97
N GLU A 224 0.53 24.66 -3.01
CA GLU A 224 1.90 24.13 -3.14
C GLU A 224 2.76 24.48 -1.92
N GLN A 225 2.69 25.73 -1.45
CA GLN A 225 3.40 26.15 -0.25
C GLN A 225 2.92 25.41 1.00
N ALA A 226 1.60 25.25 1.18
CA ALA A 226 1.03 24.55 2.33
C ALA A 226 1.40 23.06 2.36
N LEU A 227 1.25 22.39 1.22
CA LEU A 227 1.61 20.98 1.04
C LEU A 227 3.10 20.76 1.28
N LYS A 228 3.96 21.62 0.75
CA LYS A 228 5.41 21.54 0.99
C LYS A 228 5.76 21.70 2.47
N LEU A 229 5.06 22.57 3.19
CA LEU A 229 5.31 22.83 4.61
C LEU A 229 4.84 21.68 5.51
N ALA A 230 3.71 21.05 5.18
CA ALA A 230 3.06 20.01 6.00
C ALA A 230 3.09 18.61 5.36
N GLU A 231 4.14 18.32 4.58
CA GLU A 231 4.42 17.01 3.97
C GLU A 231 3.26 16.41 3.14
N GLY A 232 2.53 17.26 2.40
CA GLY A 232 1.44 16.87 1.51
C GLY A 232 0.04 16.99 2.12
N LEU A 233 -0.13 17.76 3.20
CA LEU A 233 -1.43 18.05 3.81
C LEU A 233 -1.74 19.56 3.80
N ALA A 234 -2.99 19.90 3.59
CA ALA A 234 -3.48 21.28 3.71
C ALA A 234 -4.91 21.29 4.26
N TYR A 235 -5.22 22.25 5.12
CA TYR A 235 -6.57 22.46 5.64
C TYR A 235 -7.11 23.80 5.12
N VAL A 236 -8.40 23.83 4.79
CA VAL A 236 -9.13 25.05 4.44
C VAL A 236 -10.25 25.22 5.46
N ASP A 237 -10.18 26.32 6.20
CA ASP A 237 -11.21 26.69 7.17
C ASP A 237 -12.02 27.88 6.67
N LEU A 238 -13.36 27.76 6.67
CA LEU A 238 -14.27 28.84 6.32
C LEU A 238 -14.30 29.90 7.44
N ALA A 239 -13.97 31.14 7.12
CA ALA A 239 -13.92 32.26 8.07
C ALA A 239 -15.30 32.89 8.34
N ASP A 240 -16.26 32.76 7.42
CA ASP A 240 -17.55 33.49 7.46
C ASP A 240 -18.69 32.74 8.18
N LEU A 241 -18.41 31.60 8.82
CA LEU A 241 -19.33 30.97 9.76
C LEU A 241 -18.86 31.26 11.20
N GLU A 242 -18.85 32.54 11.55
CA GLU A 242 -18.57 32.96 12.92
C GLU A 242 -19.71 32.56 13.86
N ARG A 243 -19.31 31.82 14.91
CA ARG A 243 -19.79 31.98 16.30
C ARG A 243 -21.25 31.65 16.58
N VAL A 244 -21.53 30.38 16.88
CA VAL A 244 -22.47 30.08 17.97
C VAL A 244 -21.68 30.14 19.28
N PRO A 245 -21.86 31.14 20.15
CA PRO A 245 -21.26 31.11 21.47
C PRO A 245 -21.87 29.94 22.24
N ALA A 246 -21.01 29.07 22.77
CA ALA A 246 -21.39 28.10 23.78
C ALA A 246 -21.82 28.87 25.05
N LYS A 247 -23.11 29.20 25.17
CA LYS A 247 -23.69 29.62 26.45
C LYS A 247 -24.40 28.46 27.12
N ALA A 248 -24.07 28.33 28.40
CA ALA A 248 -24.58 27.39 29.37
C ALA A 248 -26.11 27.45 29.51
N GLY A 249 -26.67 26.33 29.97
CA GLY A 249 -28.09 25.98 29.90
C GLY A 249 -29.07 26.95 30.55
N THR A 250 -30.32 26.83 30.10
CA THR A 250 -31.50 26.56 30.95
C THR A 250 -32.66 26.04 30.09
N SER A 251 -33.45 25.18 30.71
CA SER A 251 -34.63 24.46 30.24
C SER A 251 -35.81 25.35 29.80
N GLY A 252 -36.58 24.90 28.81
CA GLY A 252 -37.94 25.41 28.57
C GLY A 252 -38.52 25.03 27.21
N SER A 253 -39.65 24.33 27.23
CA SER A 253 -40.43 23.75 26.13
C SER A 253 -41.24 24.75 25.28
N GLY A 254 -41.50 24.42 24.01
CA GLY A 254 -42.79 24.71 23.35
C GLY A 254 -42.79 25.41 21.98
N ALA A 255 -43.14 24.62 20.95
CA ALA A 255 -44.05 24.92 19.83
C ALA A 255 -43.69 25.85 18.63
N HIS A 256 -43.83 25.22 17.45
CA HIS A 256 -44.40 25.65 16.15
C HIS A 256 -43.66 26.63 15.20
N THR A 257 -43.63 26.19 13.93
CA THR A 257 -43.00 26.70 12.69
C THR A 257 -43.73 27.94 12.11
N PRO A 258 -43.12 28.70 11.15
CA PRO A 258 -43.16 28.33 9.73
C PRO A 258 -41.87 28.58 8.91
N GLU A 259 -41.79 27.85 7.79
CA GLU A 259 -40.71 27.66 6.84
C GLU A 259 -40.59 28.78 5.77
N THR A 260 -39.37 29.08 5.32
CA THR A 260 -38.97 29.36 3.91
C THR A 260 -37.45 29.61 3.79
N PRO A 261 -36.84 29.54 2.58
CA PRO A 261 -36.63 28.38 1.73
C PRO A 261 -35.18 27.86 1.79
N THR A 262 -35.01 26.55 1.65
CA THR A 262 -33.74 25.84 1.69
C THR A 262 -32.97 25.97 0.37
N VAL A 263 -31.70 26.40 0.45
CA VAL A 263 -30.72 26.24 -0.63
C VAL A 263 -30.21 24.81 -0.59
N ALA A 264 -30.37 24.09 -1.69
CA ALA A 264 -30.11 22.67 -1.81
C ALA A 264 -28.60 22.36 -1.79
N GLY A 265 -28.23 21.30 -1.06
CA GLY A 265 -27.20 20.38 -1.56
C GLY A 265 -25.82 20.38 -0.89
N VAL A 266 -25.72 20.46 0.44
CA VAL A 266 -24.58 19.87 1.16
C VAL A 266 -25.11 19.10 2.36
N HIS A 267 -25.19 17.78 2.24
CA HIS A 267 -25.53 16.91 3.37
C HIS A 267 -24.39 16.95 4.39
N ALA A 268 -24.50 17.82 5.38
CA ALA A 268 -23.85 17.62 6.67
C ALA A 268 -24.52 16.41 7.33
N GLN A 269 -23.83 15.27 7.35
CA GLN A 269 -24.27 14.13 8.14
C GLN A 269 -23.98 14.39 9.62
N ASP A 270 -25.03 14.27 10.43
CA ASP A 270 -25.03 14.35 11.89
C ASP A 270 -23.95 13.45 12.51
N GLY A 271 -22.84 14.08 12.93
CA GLY A 271 -21.83 13.47 13.79
C GLY A 271 -22.20 13.70 15.25
N GLY A 272 -22.60 12.63 15.93
CA GLY A 272 -22.91 12.62 17.35
C GLY A 272 -21.84 13.27 18.22
N LYS A 273 -22.30 13.93 19.29
CA LYS A 273 -21.51 14.54 20.36
C LYS A 273 -20.34 13.65 20.80
N MET A 274 -19.10 13.97 20.41
CA MET A 274 -17.90 13.44 21.08
C MET A 274 -16.81 14.50 21.18
N LYS A 275 -16.43 14.80 22.43
CA LYS A 275 -15.28 15.61 22.81
C LYS A 275 -13.99 14.86 22.45
N GLY A 276 -13.02 15.52 21.80
CA GLY A 276 -11.61 15.09 21.89
C GLY A 276 -10.81 14.83 20.60
N ALA A 277 -11.26 15.27 19.42
CA ALA A 277 -10.44 15.27 18.20
C ALA A 277 -10.72 16.51 17.34
N GLY A 278 -10.69 17.70 17.97
CA GLY A 278 -11.30 18.96 17.52
C GLY A 278 -10.90 19.48 16.15
N LEU A 279 -11.43 18.89 15.09
CA LEU A 279 -11.56 19.52 13.78
C LEU A 279 -12.83 20.39 13.83
N PRO A 280 -12.75 21.71 13.53
CA PRO A 280 -13.94 22.55 13.49
C PRO A 280 -14.89 22.06 12.39
N PRO A 281 -16.22 22.17 12.57
CA PRO A 281 -17.23 21.64 11.63
C PRO A 281 -17.15 22.22 10.21
N ASN A 282 -16.37 23.30 10.03
CA ASN A 282 -16.24 24.05 8.78
C ASN A 282 -14.89 23.83 8.07
N ARG A 283 -14.17 22.75 8.39
CA ARG A 283 -12.86 22.43 7.82
C ARG A 283 -12.97 21.47 6.64
N ILE A 284 -12.37 21.86 5.52
CA ILE A 284 -12.10 20.99 4.38
C ILE A 284 -10.64 20.56 4.48
N VAL A 285 -10.37 19.27 4.32
CA VAL A 285 -9.02 18.72 4.39
C VAL A 285 -8.61 18.19 3.03
N PHE A 286 -7.42 18.60 2.62
CA PHE A 286 -6.79 18.23 1.37
C PHE A 286 -5.50 17.45 1.65
N SER A 287 -5.22 16.49 0.78
CA SER A 287 -4.02 15.69 0.88
C SER A 287 -3.49 15.32 -0.50
N GLU A 288 -2.23 15.63 -0.75
CA GLU A 288 -1.47 15.18 -1.93
C GLU A 288 -1.08 13.70 -1.78
N LYS A 289 -0.98 13.22 -0.54
CA LYS A 289 -0.77 11.80 -0.20
C LYS A 289 -2.11 11.13 0.11
N PHE A 290 -2.17 9.81 0.18
CA PHE A 290 -3.38 9.12 0.65
C PHE A 290 -3.57 9.35 2.16
N ALA A 291 -4.18 10.47 2.57
CA ALA A 291 -4.44 10.76 3.98
C ALA A 291 -5.92 10.82 4.34
N CYS A 292 -6.25 10.29 5.51
CA CYS A 292 -7.55 10.44 6.13
C CYS A 292 -7.70 11.88 6.67
N PRO A 293 -8.76 12.58 6.27
CA PRO A 293 -8.98 13.98 6.67
C PRO A 293 -9.33 14.14 8.16
N VAL A 294 -9.81 13.09 8.82
CA VAL A 294 -10.32 13.16 10.19
C VAL A 294 -9.30 12.60 11.21
N SER A 295 -8.72 11.44 10.93
CA SER A 295 -7.77 10.80 11.84
C SER A 295 -6.31 11.22 11.60
N GLY A 296 -6.04 11.91 10.48
CA GLY A 296 -4.69 12.22 10.05
C GLY A 296 -3.86 11.00 9.62
N PHE A 297 -4.48 9.82 9.56
CA PHE A 297 -3.85 8.58 9.10
C PHE A 297 -3.41 8.72 7.64
N THR A 298 -2.13 8.52 7.36
CA THR A 298 -1.56 8.60 6.02
C THR A 298 -1.11 7.23 5.55
N LEU A 299 -1.45 6.89 4.31
CA LEU A 299 -0.86 5.80 3.55
C LEU A 299 0.25 6.35 2.66
N GLU A 300 1.33 5.58 2.55
CA GLU A 300 2.33 5.77 1.51
C GLU A 300 1.73 5.52 0.11
N ALA A 301 2.51 5.74 -0.95
CA ALA A 301 2.07 5.46 -2.31
C ALA A 301 1.56 4.01 -2.42
N ILE A 302 0.38 3.84 -3.02
CA ILE A 302 -0.22 2.52 -3.20
C ILE A 302 0.53 1.78 -4.30
N GLU A 303 1.44 0.92 -3.88
CA GLU A 303 2.26 0.08 -4.75
C GLU A 303 2.02 -1.41 -4.43
N PRO A 304 2.21 -2.33 -5.39
CA PRO A 304 1.99 -3.76 -5.15
C PRO A 304 2.75 -4.32 -3.94
N ARG A 305 3.93 -3.77 -3.62
CA ARG A 305 4.73 -4.19 -2.45
C ARG A 305 4.07 -3.87 -1.10
N LEU A 306 3.19 -2.86 -1.04
CA LEU A 306 2.40 -2.53 0.15
C LEU A 306 1.43 -3.66 0.52
N PHE A 307 1.05 -4.47 -0.46
CA PHE A 307 0.19 -5.63 -0.27
C PHE A 307 1.00 -6.92 -0.12
N SER A 308 2.30 -6.86 0.10
CA SER A 308 3.13 -8.06 0.27
C SER A 308 3.49 -8.24 1.74
N PHE A 309 3.01 -9.32 2.37
CA PHE A 309 3.44 -9.70 3.72
C PHE A 309 4.92 -10.15 3.79
N ASN A 310 5.56 -10.38 2.63
CA ASN A 310 6.99 -10.67 2.54
C ASN A 310 7.86 -9.40 2.43
N ALA A 311 7.25 -8.24 2.21
CA ALA A 311 7.95 -6.95 2.16
C ALA A 311 7.71 -6.20 3.47
N PRO A 312 8.71 -5.53 4.07
CA PRO A 312 8.54 -4.79 5.32
C PRO A 312 7.42 -3.75 5.29
N GLN A 313 7.11 -3.18 4.11
CA GLN A 313 6.07 -2.17 3.93
C GLN A 313 4.64 -2.75 4.07
N GLY A 314 4.44 -4.00 3.64
CA GLY A 314 3.13 -4.68 3.72
C GLY A 314 3.02 -5.71 4.84
N ALA A 315 4.13 -6.03 5.49
CA ALA A 315 4.19 -6.96 6.60
C ALA A 315 3.55 -6.36 7.85
N CYS A 316 2.72 -7.15 8.53
CA CYS A 316 2.19 -6.77 9.83
C CYS A 316 3.34 -6.62 10.84
N ALA A 317 3.50 -5.43 11.43
CA ALA A 317 4.57 -5.13 12.39
C ALA A 317 4.52 -6.02 13.65
N ALA A 318 3.36 -6.56 14.00
CA ALA A 318 3.21 -7.38 15.19
C ALA A 318 3.75 -8.81 15.02
N CYS A 319 3.78 -9.35 13.80
CA CYS A 319 4.20 -10.72 13.49
C CYS A 319 5.21 -10.81 12.35
N ASP A 320 5.75 -9.68 11.88
CA ASP A 320 6.67 -9.58 10.74
C ASP A 320 6.16 -10.35 9.50
N GLY A 321 4.86 -10.20 9.21
CA GLY A 321 4.21 -10.84 8.06
C GLY A 321 4.05 -12.36 8.13
N ILE A 322 4.39 -13.00 9.26
CA ILE A 322 4.22 -14.46 9.45
C ILE A 322 2.73 -14.83 9.60
N GLY A 323 1.93 -13.93 10.17
CA GLY A 323 0.50 -14.18 10.42
C GLY A 323 0.20 -14.99 11.68
N GLU A 324 1.23 -15.54 12.34
CA GLU A 324 1.10 -16.35 13.55
C GLU A 324 1.98 -15.80 14.69
N LYS A 325 1.61 -16.10 15.93
CA LYS A 325 2.44 -15.88 17.13
C LYS A 325 2.42 -17.14 17.97
N GLN A 326 3.58 -17.60 18.41
CA GLN A 326 3.66 -18.69 19.38
C GLN A 326 3.44 -18.13 20.78
N LEU A 327 2.43 -18.66 21.45
CA LEU A 327 2.06 -18.35 22.82
C LEU A 327 2.05 -19.66 23.61
N PHE A 328 2.30 -19.57 24.91
CA PHE A 328 2.10 -20.73 25.78
C PHE A 328 0.61 -21.05 25.83
N ASP A 329 0.27 -22.29 25.46
CA ASP A 329 -1.07 -22.82 25.70
C ASP A 329 -1.20 -23.08 27.21
N PRO A 330 -2.22 -22.52 27.89
CA PRO A 330 -2.47 -22.79 29.30
C PRO A 330 -2.97 -24.21 29.60
N GLN A 331 -3.23 -25.04 28.58
CA GLN A 331 -3.62 -26.46 28.73
C GLN A 331 -2.40 -27.40 28.70
#